data_AF-A0A938N6M5-F1
#
_entry.id   AF-A0A938N6M5-F1
#
_cell.length_a   1.000
_cell.length_b   1.000
_cell.length_c   1.000
_cell.angle_alpha   90.00
_cell.angle_beta   90.00
_cell.angle_gamma   90.00
#
_symmetry.space_group_name_H-M   'P 1'
#
loop_
_entity.id
_entity.type
_entity.pdbx_description
1 polymer ?
#
loop_
_entity_poly.entity_id
_entity_poly.type
_entity_poly.pdbx_seq_one_letter_code
_entity_poly.pdbx_strand_id
1 'polypeptide(L)'
;MRAIRILCVLAVVALVVPRSAWATDPIAPAQVVPQASWWDRTDGTVRPSRFYAIRSDLDRAVTARYAALLDTMYGEYTSRLDHLRRRQADVLAVYMFARQQDYLNTLRSRFGIDGTGSGGMFFVSPNGAGLAFFTERVPEEQVRHVIQHEGFHQVAWSYFANDLPIWVNEGMAEFFGMAEVLDGDVVIGQVDATALRSIQEAIKAGRHLPLATMLNMSSEAWGANVRGGDARLQYDQAWSMIQFLAYGDGGAYQRNFNQYLQLLNAGVPSLQAFGRAFGATGQEMVDAFESKWKSFVQGLRASSFTSAMKSASFMAAGVQFLRGKGIMPASVDELRTALVEHGFEQRVRTHGGEFVIKATDQALWSIPEDPQTKDAAWAASKGKAKKRKKPKGAQDWDDGPAPLDLRTKGLRPNELLVTWTQDERGEWQPRFDALKP
;
A
#
# COMPACT_ATOMS: atom_id res chain seq x y z
N MET A 1 15.00 -50.80 4.66
CA MET A 1 14.28 -49.99 5.67
C MET A 1 14.59 -48.53 5.37
N ARG A 2 13.93 -47.96 4.35
CA ARG A 2 12.83 -46.98 4.42
C ARG A 2 13.21 -45.66 5.10
N ALA A 3 13.73 -44.76 4.25
CA ALA A 3 13.82 -43.34 4.45
C ALA A 3 12.42 -42.71 4.52
N ILE A 4 12.20 -41.86 5.52
CA ILE A 4 10.98 -41.06 5.67
C ILE A 4 11.23 -39.73 4.95
N ARG A 5 10.53 -39.53 3.84
CA ARG A 5 10.40 -38.23 3.16
C ARG A 5 9.37 -37.41 3.94
N ILE A 6 9.78 -36.27 4.49
CA ILE A 6 8.87 -35.27 5.05
C ILE A 6 8.28 -34.49 3.88
N LEU A 7 6.97 -34.60 3.75
CA LEU A 7 6.13 -33.91 2.77
C LEU A 7 5.90 -32.48 3.27
N CYS A 8 6.40 -31.47 2.55
CA CYS A 8 5.96 -30.08 2.74
C CYS A 8 4.55 -29.95 2.17
N VAL A 9 3.56 -29.73 3.03
CA VAL A 9 2.18 -29.44 2.63
C VAL A 9 2.09 -27.94 2.32
N LEU A 10 2.05 -27.62 1.03
CA LEU A 10 1.55 -26.35 0.51
C LEU A 10 0.01 -26.45 0.47
N ALA A 11 -0.68 -25.59 1.22
CA ALA A 11 -2.12 -25.44 1.09
C ALA A 11 -2.43 -24.64 -0.18
N VAL A 12 -2.75 -25.37 -1.26
CA VAL A 12 -3.37 -24.85 -2.49
C VAL A 12 -4.81 -25.34 -2.49
N VAL A 13 -5.79 -24.43 -2.59
CA VAL A 13 -7.19 -24.80 -2.87
C VAL A 13 -7.56 -24.22 -4.22
N ALA A 14 -7.62 -25.10 -5.21
CA ALA A 14 -8.22 -24.86 -6.52
C ALA A 14 -9.74 -25.05 -6.44
N LEU A 15 -10.51 -24.11 -6.99
CA LEU A 15 -11.96 -24.25 -7.13
C LEU A 15 -12.30 -24.95 -8.45
N VAL A 16 -12.94 -26.11 -8.35
CA VAL A 16 -13.78 -26.70 -9.40
C VAL A 16 -15.20 -26.21 -9.16
N VAL A 17 -15.79 -25.52 -10.14
CA VAL A 17 -17.21 -25.09 -10.12
C VAL A 17 -18.00 -25.96 -11.10
N PRO A 18 -19.18 -26.49 -10.74
CA PRO A 18 -20.01 -27.27 -11.65
C PRO A 18 -20.66 -26.37 -12.72
N ARG A 19 -20.67 -26.88 -13.97
CA ARG A 19 -21.39 -26.30 -15.11
C ARG A 19 -22.91 -26.42 -14.91
N SER A 20 -23.64 -25.32 -15.05
CA SER A 20 -25.04 -25.37 -15.47
C SER A 20 -25.45 -24.15 -16.32
N ALA A 21 -25.70 -24.46 -17.60
CA ALA A 21 -26.73 -23.97 -18.51
C ALA A 21 -26.99 -22.46 -18.62
N TRP A 22 -26.35 -21.83 -19.61
CA TRP A 22 -27.00 -20.87 -20.50
C TRP A 22 -26.70 -21.32 -21.93
N ALA A 23 -27.74 -21.73 -22.68
CA ALA A 23 -27.64 -21.95 -24.11
C ALA A 23 -27.75 -20.59 -24.80
N THR A 24 -26.70 -20.19 -25.51
CA THR A 24 -26.73 -19.09 -26.48
C THR A 24 -26.16 -19.61 -27.78
N ASP A 25 -26.81 -19.24 -28.89
CA ASP A 25 -26.49 -19.65 -30.26
C ASP A 25 -24.99 -19.50 -30.60
N PRO A 26 -24.45 -20.35 -31.50
CA PRO A 26 -23.04 -20.33 -31.85
C PRO A 26 -22.69 -19.04 -32.60
N ILE A 27 -22.02 -18.12 -31.89
CA ILE A 27 -21.27 -17.02 -32.51
C ILE A 27 -20.09 -17.65 -33.25
N ALA A 28 -19.99 -17.39 -34.56
CA ALA A 28 -18.86 -17.82 -35.37
C ALA A 28 -17.53 -17.42 -34.69
N PRO A 29 -16.53 -18.31 -34.59
CA PRO A 29 -15.30 -18.01 -33.88
C PRO A 29 -14.60 -16.84 -34.58
N ALA A 30 -14.53 -15.70 -33.88
CA ALA A 30 -13.63 -14.63 -34.26
C ALA A 30 -12.21 -15.23 -34.34
N GLN A 31 -11.49 -14.96 -35.43
CA GLN A 31 -10.10 -15.37 -35.56
C GLN A 31 -9.29 -14.80 -34.39
N VAL A 32 -8.98 -15.64 -33.40
CA VAL A 32 -8.07 -15.30 -32.31
C VAL A 32 -6.67 -15.31 -32.90
N VAL A 33 -6.18 -14.15 -33.32
CA VAL A 33 -4.74 -13.97 -33.52
C VAL A 33 -4.09 -14.19 -32.14
N PRO A 34 -3.18 -15.16 -31.97
CA PRO A 34 -2.55 -15.40 -30.67
C PRO A 34 -1.73 -14.17 -30.30
N GLN A 35 -2.24 -13.35 -29.39
CA GLN A 35 -1.45 -12.27 -28.82
C GLN A 35 -0.36 -12.91 -27.96
N ALA A 36 0.91 -12.55 -28.22
CA ALA A 36 2.04 -13.02 -27.42
C ALA A 36 1.78 -12.77 -25.92
N SER A 37 2.13 -13.71 -25.05
CA SER A 37 1.90 -13.57 -23.60
C SER A 37 2.66 -12.37 -23.04
N TRP A 38 2.24 -11.83 -21.88
CA TRP A 38 3.01 -10.75 -21.24
C TRP A 38 4.48 -11.13 -21.04
N TRP A 39 4.72 -12.39 -20.67
CA TRP A 39 6.08 -12.91 -20.54
C TRP A 39 6.83 -12.76 -21.86
N ASP A 40 6.30 -13.24 -22.97
CA ASP A 40 7.01 -13.18 -24.25
C ASP A 40 7.19 -11.73 -24.74
N ARG A 41 6.20 -10.85 -24.51
CA ARG A 41 6.28 -9.41 -24.88
C ARG A 41 7.30 -8.63 -24.06
N THR A 42 7.59 -9.09 -22.85
CA THR A 42 8.57 -8.47 -21.93
C THR A 42 9.89 -9.23 -21.91
N ASP A 43 10.10 -10.15 -22.85
CA ASP A 43 11.38 -10.82 -22.97
C ASP A 43 12.47 -9.81 -23.35
N GLY A 44 13.61 -9.88 -22.65
CA GLY A 44 14.67 -8.88 -22.78
C GLY A 44 14.37 -7.49 -22.19
N THR A 45 13.22 -7.27 -21.54
CA THR A 45 12.91 -5.99 -20.87
C THR A 45 13.29 -5.96 -19.38
N VAL A 46 13.98 -7.01 -18.88
CA VAL A 46 14.47 -7.05 -17.51
C VAL A 46 15.52 -5.96 -17.31
N ARG A 47 15.26 -5.05 -16.37
CA ARG A 47 16.15 -3.94 -16.02
C ARG A 47 16.54 -4.05 -14.55
N PRO A 48 17.83 -3.94 -14.21
CA PRO A 48 18.23 -3.82 -12.82
C PRO A 48 17.86 -2.43 -12.28
N SER A 49 17.46 -2.38 -11.01
CA SER A 49 17.52 -1.18 -10.15
C SER A 49 18.74 -1.26 -9.23
N ARG A 50 18.77 -0.54 -8.10
CA ARG A 50 19.84 -0.70 -7.11
C ARG A 50 19.84 -2.10 -6.49
N PHE A 51 18.67 -2.64 -6.17
CA PHE A 51 18.53 -3.95 -5.52
C PHE A 51 17.75 -4.97 -6.35
N TYR A 52 16.84 -4.55 -7.23
CA TYR A 52 15.87 -5.44 -7.86
C TYR A 52 16.18 -5.76 -9.32
N ALA A 53 15.73 -6.92 -9.78
CA ALA A 53 15.59 -7.27 -11.18
C ALA A 53 14.12 -7.08 -11.60
N ILE A 54 13.86 -6.07 -12.44
CA ILE A 54 12.51 -5.62 -12.75
C ILE A 54 12.13 -6.01 -14.18
N ARG A 55 11.02 -6.75 -14.34
CA ARG A 55 10.38 -7.05 -15.62
C ARG A 55 9.07 -6.29 -15.71
N SER A 56 8.87 -5.51 -16.78
CA SER A 56 7.70 -4.63 -16.89
C SER A 56 7.30 -4.33 -18.34
N ASP A 57 6.01 -4.08 -18.54
CA ASP A 57 5.41 -3.44 -19.72
C ASP A 57 4.81 -2.05 -19.44
N LEU A 58 5.14 -1.45 -18.29
CA LEU A 58 4.79 -0.06 -17.97
C LEU A 58 5.66 0.93 -18.76
N ASP A 59 5.21 2.18 -18.86
CA ASP A 59 6.03 3.28 -19.37
C ASP A 59 7.36 3.38 -18.61
N ARG A 60 8.45 3.73 -19.31
CA ARG A 60 9.80 3.75 -18.73
C ARG A 60 9.89 4.66 -17.50
N ALA A 61 9.25 5.83 -17.54
CA ALA A 61 9.25 6.77 -16.43
C ALA A 61 8.50 6.21 -15.21
N VAL A 62 7.36 5.55 -15.43
CA VAL A 62 6.56 4.91 -14.37
C VAL A 62 7.34 3.73 -13.77
N THR A 63 7.96 2.89 -14.61
CA THR A 63 8.82 1.78 -14.17
C THR A 63 9.95 2.28 -13.29
N ALA A 64 10.66 3.33 -13.72
CA ALA A 64 11.77 3.90 -12.96
C ALA A 64 11.33 4.50 -11.62
N ARG A 65 10.15 5.13 -11.57
CA ARG A 65 9.57 5.68 -10.34
C ARG A 65 9.24 4.58 -9.33
N TYR A 66 8.60 3.48 -9.75
CA TYR A 66 8.32 2.35 -8.85
C TYR A 66 9.58 1.56 -8.47
N ALA A 67 10.56 1.47 -9.36
CA ALA A 67 11.88 0.92 -9.05
C ALA A 67 12.58 1.70 -7.93
N ALA A 68 12.55 3.04 -8.00
CA ALA A 68 13.13 3.90 -6.97
C ALA A 68 12.40 3.74 -5.63
N LEU A 69 11.06 3.62 -5.64
CA LEU A 69 10.28 3.36 -4.43
C LEU A 69 10.68 2.01 -3.78
N LEU A 70 10.77 0.95 -4.58
CA LEU A 70 11.24 -0.36 -4.13
C LEU A 70 12.64 -0.26 -3.51
N ASP A 71 13.57 0.41 -4.17
CA ASP A 71 14.94 0.55 -3.68
C ASP A 71 15.02 1.32 -2.35
N THR A 72 14.27 2.42 -2.23
CA THR A 72 14.18 3.21 -1.00
C THR A 72 13.63 2.37 0.15
N MET A 73 12.52 1.66 -0.10
CA MET A 73 11.85 0.87 0.92
C MET A 73 12.66 -0.37 1.32
N TYR A 74 13.35 -1.03 0.39
CA TYR A 74 14.30 -2.10 0.72
C TYR A 74 15.36 -1.62 1.72
N GLY A 75 15.91 -0.41 1.52
CA GLY A 75 16.82 0.21 2.46
C GLY A 75 16.20 0.42 3.85
N GLU A 76 14.97 0.93 3.91
CA GLU A 76 14.24 1.11 5.17
C GLU A 76 14.00 -0.24 5.88
N TYR A 77 13.46 -1.25 5.18
CA TYR A 77 13.18 -2.56 5.78
C TYR A 77 14.44 -3.24 6.31
N THR A 78 15.50 -3.27 5.50
CA THR A 78 16.75 -3.92 5.88
C THR A 78 17.42 -3.21 7.04
N SER A 79 17.39 -1.87 7.09
CA SER A 79 17.90 -1.12 8.24
C SER A 79 17.13 -1.42 9.53
N ARG A 80 15.81 -1.70 9.46
CA ARG A 80 15.01 -2.03 10.65
C ARG A 80 15.23 -3.46 11.14
N LEU A 81 15.63 -4.37 10.24
CA LEU A 81 15.82 -5.78 10.53
C LEU A 81 17.30 -6.21 10.59
N ASP A 82 18.25 -5.28 10.49
CA ASP A 82 19.69 -5.54 10.42
C ASP A 82 20.25 -6.26 11.67
N HIS A 83 19.62 -6.06 12.82
CA HIS A 83 19.91 -6.71 14.09
C HIS A 83 19.48 -8.19 14.14
N LEU A 84 18.78 -8.69 13.12
CA LEU A 84 18.34 -10.08 13.01
C LEU A 84 19.26 -10.90 12.10
N ARG A 85 19.30 -12.22 12.34
CA ARG A 85 20.05 -13.12 11.47
C ARG A 85 19.29 -13.36 10.17
N ARG A 86 19.92 -13.13 9.03
CA ARG A 86 19.39 -13.51 7.72
C ARG A 86 19.31 -15.04 7.60
N ARG A 87 18.14 -15.56 7.20
CA ARG A 87 17.83 -17.01 7.14
C ARG A 87 17.63 -17.53 5.72
N GLN A 88 17.19 -16.68 4.80
CA GLN A 88 16.98 -16.99 3.39
C GLN A 88 17.70 -15.97 2.50
N ALA A 89 17.95 -16.34 1.25
CA ALA A 89 18.39 -15.39 0.23
C ALA A 89 17.28 -14.39 -0.10
N ASP A 90 17.66 -13.18 -0.50
CA ASP A 90 16.69 -12.18 -0.93
C ASP A 90 15.97 -12.60 -2.21
N VAL A 91 14.66 -12.39 -2.23
CA VAL A 91 13.84 -12.52 -3.43
C VAL A 91 13.70 -11.13 -4.04
N LEU A 92 14.50 -10.83 -5.06
CA LEU A 92 14.64 -9.48 -5.64
C LEU A 92 14.05 -9.36 -7.05
N ALA A 93 13.26 -10.35 -7.49
CA ALA A 93 12.54 -10.28 -8.75
C ALA A 93 11.23 -9.50 -8.58
N VAL A 94 10.95 -8.58 -9.51
CA VAL A 94 9.72 -7.78 -9.53
C VAL A 94 9.08 -7.81 -10.92
N TYR A 95 7.77 -8.04 -10.95
CA TYR A 95 6.96 -8.11 -12.16
C TYR A 95 5.87 -7.02 -12.12
N MET A 96 5.98 -6.01 -12.97
CA MET A 96 5.04 -4.88 -13.01
C MET A 96 4.18 -4.94 -14.27
N PHE A 97 2.87 -5.06 -14.10
CA PHE A 97 1.93 -5.30 -15.19
C PHE A 97 1.08 -4.05 -15.49
N ALA A 98 1.02 -3.64 -16.75
CA ALA A 98 0.09 -2.59 -17.18
C ALA A 98 -1.37 -3.02 -17.06
N ARG A 99 -1.66 -4.32 -17.17
CA ARG A 99 -3.02 -4.90 -17.17
C ARG A 99 -3.22 -5.96 -16.10
N GLN A 100 -4.40 -5.97 -15.47
CA GLN A 100 -4.75 -6.97 -14.47
C GLN A 100 -4.80 -8.39 -15.05
N GLN A 101 -5.31 -8.54 -16.28
CA GLN A 101 -5.42 -9.86 -16.91
C GLN A 101 -4.04 -10.50 -17.18
N ASP A 102 -3.05 -9.69 -17.55
CA ASP A 102 -1.68 -10.17 -17.77
C ASP A 102 -1.03 -10.62 -16.45
N TYR A 103 -1.29 -9.91 -15.35
CA TYR A 103 -0.90 -10.31 -14.00
C TYR A 103 -1.49 -11.69 -13.63
N LEU A 104 -2.82 -11.84 -13.74
CA LEU A 104 -3.51 -13.09 -13.41
C LEU A 104 -3.04 -14.26 -14.28
N ASN A 105 -2.91 -14.04 -15.59
CA ASN A 105 -2.47 -15.07 -16.53
C ASN A 105 -1.02 -15.49 -16.27
N THR A 106 -0.13 -14.53 -15.98
CA THR A 106 1.29 -14.81 -15.75
C THR A 106 1.49 -15.55 -14.43
N LEU A 107 0.84 -15.12 -13.35
CA LEU A 107 0.90 -15.84 -12.07
C LEU A 107 0.42 -17.29 -12.21
N ARG A 108 -0.70 -17.51 -12.89
CA ARG A 108 -1.25 -18.85 -13.09
C ARG A 108 -0.36 -19.71 -13.97
N SER A 109 0.04 -19.21 -15.14
CA SER A 109 0.73 -20.02 -16.16
C SER A 109 2.23 -20.20 -15.90
N ARG A 110 2.91 -19.21 -15.31
CA ARG A 110 4.35 -19.27 -15.04
C ARG A 110 4.66 -19.77 -13.63
N PHE A 111 3.88 -19.34 -12.65
CA PHE A 111 4.21 -19.58 -11.24
C PHE A 111 3.28 -20.58 -10.53
N GLY A 112 2.17 -20.97 -11.16
CA GLY A 112 1.17 -21.87 -10.57
C GLY A 112 0.36 -21.21 -9.45
N ILE A 113 0.21 -19.88 -9.49
CA ILE A 113 -0.39 -19.07 -8.42
C ILE A 113 -1.71 -18.49 -8.89
N ASP A 114 -2.73 -18.51 -8.03
CA ASP A 114 -3.98 -17.79 -8.25
C ASP A 114 -3.90 -16.39 -7.64
N GLY A 115 -3.73 -15.37 -8.48
CA GLY A 115 -3.70 -13.96 -8.06
C GLY A 115 -5.08 -13.30 -7.94
N THR A 116 -6.18 -14.04 -8.11
CA THR A 116 -7.53 -13.48 -8.13
C THR A 116 -7.85 -12.77 -6.80
N GLY A 117 -8.39 -11.55 -6.88
CA GLY A 117 -8.75 -10.75 -5.71
C GLY A 117 -7.60 -9.98 -5.05
N SER A 118 -6.38 -10.05 -5.58
CA SER A 118 -5.23 -9.28 -5.12
C SER A 118 -4.89 -8.11 -6.07
N GLY A 119 -4.35 -7.02 -5.53
CA GLY A 119 -3.78 -5.91 -6.32
C GLY A 119 -2.28 -6.10 -6.61
N GLY A 120 -1.63 -6.93 -5.80
CA GLY A 120 -0.28 -7.43 -5.95
C GLY A 120 -0.04 -8.57 -4.96
N MET A 121 1.13 -9.20 -5.05
CA MET A 121 1.50 -10.34 -4.22
C MET A 121 3.02 -10.55 -4.22
N PHE A 122 3.59 -10.74 -3.03
CA PHE A 122 4.82 -11.47 -2.85
C PHE A 122 4.56 -12.99 -2.84
N PHE A 123 5.37 -13.73 -3.58
CA PHE A 123 5.25 -15.18 -3.66
C PHE A 123 6.59 -15.90 -3.72
N VAL A 124 6.58 -17.14 -3.22
CA VAL A 124 7.65 -18.13 -3.39
C VAL A 124 7.00 -19.43 -3.84
N SER A 125 7.36 -19.93 -5.03
CA SER A 125 6.87 -21.20 -5.56
C SER A 125 8.01 -22.03 -6.16
N PRO A 126 7.79 -23.33 -6.42
CA PRO A 126 8.78 -24.16 -7.11
C PRO A 126 9.20 -23.64 -8.49
N ASN A 127 8.36 -22.81 -9.12
CA ASN A 127 8.57 -22.25 -10.45
C ASN A 127 9.21 -20.85 -10.43
N GLY A 128 9.40 -20.27 -9.24
CA GLY A 128 10.02 -18.96 -9.07
C GLY A 128 9.44 -18.20 -7.87
N ALA A 129 10.06 -17.06 -7.58
CA ALA A 129 9.65 -16.17 -6.50
C ALA A 129 9.73 -14.72 -6.97
N GLY A 130 8.95 -13.83 -6.37
CA GLY A 130 8.99 -12.42 -6.67
C GLY A 130 7.84 -11.63 -6.08
N LEU A 131 7.85 -10.33 -6.34
CA LEU A 131 6.74 -9.42 -6.10
C LEU A 131 6.09 -9.11 -7.46
N ALA A 132 4.78 -9.27 -7.56
CA ALA A 132 4.01 -8.95 -8.75
C ALA A 132 2.87 -7.97 -8.43
N PHE A 133 2.62 -6.97 -9.29
CA PHE A 133 1.46 -6.06 -9.14
C PHE A 133 1.05 -5.47 -10.49
N PHE A 134 -0.19 -4.98 -10.58
CA PHE A 134 -0.68 -4.29 -11.78
C PHE A 134 -1.14 -2.85 -11.50
N THR A 135 -1.20 -2.01 -12.54
CA THR A 135 -1.56 -0.59 -12.42
C THR A 135 -2.89 -0.22 -13.10
N GLU A 136 -3.51 -1.15 -13.84
CA GLU A 136 -4.76 -0.89 -14.57
C GLU A 136 -5.89 -0.42 -13.65
N ARG A 137 -6.29 0.85 -13.80
CA ARG A 137 -7.37 1.47 -13.03
C ARG A 137 -7.13 1.42 -11.52
N VAL A 138 -5.87 1.39 -11.11
CA VAL A 138 -5.42 1.45 -9.71
C VAL A 138 -4.88 2.86 -9.45
N PRO A 139 -5.43 3.63 -8.50
CA PRO A 139 -4.87 4.92 -8.10
C PRO A 139 -3.41 4.80 -7.68
N GLU A 140 -2.58 5.81 -7.99
CA GLU A 140 -1.14 5.75 -7.71
C GLU A 140 -0.83 5.54 -6.22
N GLU A 141 -1.59 6.15 -5.32
CA GLU A 141 -1.47 5.93 -3.86
C GLU A 141 -1.64 4.46 -3.48
N GLN A 142 -2.54 3.75 -4.14
CA GLN A 142 -2.82 2.36 -3.87
C GLN A 142 -1.74 1.46 -4.47
N VAL A 143 -1.24 1.78 -5.67
CA VAL A 143 -0.08 1.08 -6.24
C VAL A 143 1.13 1.23 -5.31
N ARG A 144 1.37 2.43 -4.77
CA ARG A 144 2.43 2.66 -3.77
C ARG A 144 2.22 1.82 -2.51
N HIS A 145 1.03 1.82 -1.94
CA HIS A 145 0.69 0.98 -0.79
C HIS A 145 0.99 -0.49 -1.06
N VAL A 146 0.56 -1.03 -2.22
CA VAL A 146 0.86 -2.42 -2.63
C VAL A 146 2.36 -2.67 -2.74
N ILE A 147 3.11 -1.79 -3.40
CA ILE A 147 4.58 -1.92 -3.53
C ILE A 147 5.24 -1.96 -2.15
N GLN A 148 4.82 -1.09 -1.23
CA GLN A 148 5.36 -1.02 0.13
C GLN A 148 4.94 -2.22 0.98
N HIS A 149 3.68 -2.65 0.88
CA HIS A 149 3.15 -3.80 1.61
C HIS A 149 3.85 -5.09 1.15
N GLU A 150 3.83 -5.37 -0.15
CA GLU A 150 4.45 -6.59 -0.70
C GLU A 150 5.98 -6.54 -0.65
N GLY A 151 6.57 -5.35 -0.73
CA GLY A 151 8.01 -5.15 -0.57
C GLY A 151 8.51 -5.54 0.83
N PHE A 152 7.70 -5.28 1.87
CA PHE A 152 8.01 -5.76 3.21
C PHE A 152 8.03 -7.28 3.25
N HIS A 153 7.04 -7.96 2.65
CA HIS A 153 6.99 -9.44 2.62
C HIS A 153 8.25 -10.05 2.00
N GLN A 154 8.81 -9.45 0.93
CA GLN A 154 10.08 -9.89 0.33
C GLN A 154 11.24 -9.88 1.34
N VAL A 155 11.37 -8.80 2.12
CA VAL A 155 12.45 -8.68 3.10
C VAL A 155 12.16 -9.55 4.32
N ALA A 156 10.92 -9.58 4.80
CA ALA A 156 10.51 -10.44 5.92
C ALA A 156 10.82 -11.92 5.64
N TRP A 157 10.59 -12.40 4.41
CA TRP A 157 10.97 -13.75 3.99
C TRP A 157 12.45 -14.07 4.23
N SER A 158 13.34 -13.12 3.90
CA SER A 158 14.79 -13.26 4.10
C SER A 158 15.20 -13.43 5.56
N TYR A 159 14.43 -12.86 6.49
CA TYR A 159 14.73 -12.90 7.93
C TYR A 159 13.91 -13.95 8.70
N PHE A 160 12.74 -14.35 8.22
CA PHE A 160 11.83 -15.21 8.98
C PHE A 160 11.39 -16.47 8.24
N ALA A 161 11.61 -16.57 6.93
CA ALA A 161 10.97 -17.59 6.10
C ALA A 161 9.45 -17.62 6.37
N ASN A 162 8.91 -18.73 6.89
CA ASN A 162 7.50 -18.87 7.26
C ASN A 162 7.21 -18.69 8.76
N ASP A 163 8.20 -18.30 9.57
CA ASP A 163 8.07 -18.28 11.03
C ASP A 163 7.55 -16.95 11.59
N LEU A 164 7.35 -15.93 10.74
CA LEU A 164 6.73 -14.68 11.15
C LEU A 164 5.22 -14.90 11.33
N PRO A 165 4.65 -14.70 12.54
CA PRO A 165 3.23 -14.92 12.77
C PRO A 165 2.39 -13.99 11.89
N ILE A 166 1.28 -14.49 11.34
CA ILE A 166 0.54 -13.79 10.28
C ILE A 166 0.12 -12.38 10.69
N TRP A 167 -0.30 -12.16 11.95
CA TRP A 167 -0.67 -10.83 12.43
C TRP A 167 0.52 -9.85 12.46
N VAL A 168 1.74 -10.34 12.72
CA VAL A 168 2.96 -9.51 12.67
C VAL A 168 3.32 -9.24 11.22
N ASN A 169 3.26 -10.28 10.38
CA ASN A 169 3.61 -10.18 8.97
C ASN A 169 2.73 -9.15 8.27
N GLU A 170 1.40 -9.31 8.35
CA GLU A 170 0.45 -8.39 7.73
C GLU A 170 0.39 -7.04 8.44
N GLY A 171 0.51 -7.02 9.78
CA GLY A 171 0.51 -5.77 10.53
C GLY A 171 1.71 -4.87 10.19
N MET A 172 2.91 -5.45 10.04
CA MET A 172 4.10 -4.71 9.63
C MET A 172 4.02 -4.33 8.15
N ALA A 173 3.49 -5.21 7.29
CA ALA A 173 3.26 -4.91 5.88
C ALA A 173 2.32 -3.71 5.72
N GLU A 174 1.23 -3.62 6.49
CA GLU A 174 0.34 -2.45 6.53
C GLU A 174 1.01 -1.22 7.15
N PHE A 175 1.77 -1.38 8.23
CA PHE A 175 2.51 -0.29 8.87
C PHE A 175 3.47 0.41 7.91
N PHE A 176 4.22 -0.37 7.12
CA PHE A 176 5.07 0.16 6.06
C PHE A 176 4.29 0.54 4.80
N GLY A 177 3.20 -0.15 4.51
CA GLY A 177 2.27 0.16 3.42
C GLY A 177 1.71 1.57 3.52
N MET A 178 1.50 2.05 4.74
CA MET A 178 1.06 3.42 5.04
C MET A 178 2.18 4.45 5.11
N ALA A 179 3.46 4.06 4.95
CA ALA A 179 4.55 5.01 4.96
C ALA A 179 4.44 6.00 3.79
N GLU A 180 4.80 7.26 4.06
CA GLU A 180 4.94 8.27 3.02
C GLU A 180 6.39 8.38 2.59
N VAL A 181 6.61 8.30 1.27
CA VAL A 181 7.93 8.36 0.66
C VAL A 181 8.00 9.58 -0.24
N LEU A 182 8.80 10.57 0.16
CA LEU A 182 8.95 11.84 -0.54
C LEU A 182 10.43 12.17 -0.65
N ASP A 183 10.90 12.42 -1.87
CA ASP A 183 12.30 12.72 -2.18
C ASP A 183 13.33 11.71 -1.61
N GLY A 184 12.90 10.46 -1.42
CA GLY A 184 13.73 9.38 -0.87
C GLY A 184 13.70 9.28 0.67
N ASP A 185 13.11 10.25 1.36
CA ASP A 185 12.86 10.19 2.80
C ASP A 185 11.61 9.33 3.07
N VAL A 186 11.70 8.42 4.05
CA VAL A 186 10.59 7.56 4.46
C VAL A 186 10.03 8.04 5.80
N VAL A 187 8.76 8.40 5.81
CA VAL A 187 8.01 8.76 7.02
C VAL A 187 7.10 7.59 7.39
N ILE A 188 7.54 6.81 8.37
CA ILE A 188 6.80 5.65 8.90
C ILE A 188 5.83 6.05 10.03
N GLY A 189 5.05 5.08 10.52
CA GLY A 189 4.15 5.29 11.65
C GLY A 189 2.92 6.14 11.34
N GLN A 190 2.67 6.41 10.07
CA GLN A 190 1.51 7.17 9.64
C GLN A 190 0.21 6.45 9.99
N VAL A 191 -0.79 7.25 10.33
CA VAL A 191 -2.11 6.79 10.77
C VAL A 191 -3.13 7.16 9.71
N ASP A 192 -3.55 6.17 8.92
CA ASP A 192 -4.62 6.33 7.96
C ASP A 192 -5.97 6.56 8.67
N ALA A 193 -6.68 7.61 8.28
CA ALA A 193 -7.96 7.96 8.88
C ALA A 193 -9.05 6.89 8.68
N THR A 194 -9.04 6.18 7.55
CA THR A 194 -10.05 5.14 7.26
C THR A 194 -9.77 3.88 8.07
N ALA A 195 -8.53 3.39 8.10
CA ALA A 195 -8.10 2.29 8.95
C ALA A 195 -8.37 2.58 10.44
N LEU A 196 -8.05 3.79 10.90
CA LEU A 196 -8.28 4.22 12.27
C LEU A 196 -9.77 4.21 12.64
N ARG A 197 -10.63 4.81 11.81
CA ARG A 197 -12.08 4.80 12.05
C ARG A 197 -12.63 3.37 12.09
N SER A 198 -12.22 2.54 11.13
CA SER A 198 -12.61 1.12 11.05
C SER A 198 -12.33 0.37 12.35
N ILE A 199 -11.09 0.44 12.87
CA ILE A 199 -10.73 -0.26 14.11
C ILE A 199 -11.35 0.39 15.36
N GLN A 200 -11.46 1.72 15.43
CA GLN A 200 -12.11 2.40 16.56
C GLN A 200 -13.60 2.03 16.67
N GLU A 201 -14.31 1.99 15.53
CA GLU A 201 -15.69 1.57 15.46
C GLU A 201 -15.87 0.09 15.83
N ALA A 202 -14.97 -0.77 15.35
CA ALA A 202 -14.98 -2.19 15.70
C ALA A 202 -14.76 -2.41 17.21
N ILE A 203 -13.79 -1.72 17.82
CA ILE A 203 -13.55 -1.78 19.27
C ILE A 203 -14.78 -1.27 20.04
N LYS A 204 -15.34 -0.13 19.64
CA LYS A 204 -16.52 0.46 20.30
C LYS A 204 -17.74 -0.45 20.22
N ALA A 205 -17.91 -1.15 19.09
CA ALA A 205 -19.01 -2.09 18.88
C ALA A 205 -18.73 -3.50 19.44
N GLY A 206 -17.56 -3.75 20.03
CA GLY A 206 -17.15 -5.09 20.49
C GLY A 206 -17.00 -6.12 19.37
N ARG A 207 -16.75 -5.66 18.14
CA ARG A 207 -16.58 -6.49 16.93
C ARG A 207 -15.11 -6.76 16.58
N HIS A 208 -14.15 -6.18 17.31
CA HIS A 208 -12.73 -6.48 17.10
C HIS A 208 -12.47 -7.97 17.40
N LEU A 209 -11.48 -8.56 16.73
CA LEU A 209 -11.10 -9.95 16.94
C LEU A 209 -10.49 -10.10 18.35
N PRO A 210 -10.86 -11.13 19.12
CA PRO A 210 -10.21 -11.38 20.42
C PRO A 210 -8.69 -11.48 20.25
N LEU A 211 -7.91 -10.87 21.15
CA LEU A 211 -6.47 -10.82 20.98
C LEU A 211 -5.83 -12.22 20.98
N ALA A 212 -6.34 -13.12 21.81
CA ALA A 212 -5.90 -14.52 21.82
C ALA A 212 -6.08 -15.19 20.44
N THR A 213 -7.15 -14.87 19.72
CA THR A 213 -7.40 -15.35 18.35
C THR A 213 -6.35 -14.78 17.39
N MET A 214 -6.06 -13.48 17.46
CA MET A 214 -5.05 -12.84 16.61
C MET A 214 -3.65 -13.44 16.83
N LEU A 215 -3.24 -13.64 18.09
CA LEU A 215 -1.90 -14.14 18.43
C LEU A 215 -1.68 -15.60 17.99
N ASN A 216 -2.75 -16.39 17.88
CA ASN A 216 -2.70 -17.81 17.49
C ASN A 216 -3.18 -18.08 16.05
N MET A 217 -3.55 -17.05 15.29
CA MET A 217 -4.12 -17.23 13.96
C MET A 217 -3.08 -17.83 13.01
N SER A 218 -3.46 -18.90 12.30
CA SER A 218 -2.66 -19.46 11.20
C SER A 218 -2.91 -18.69 9.90
N SER A 219 -1.99 -18.77 8.94
CA SER A 219 -2.18 -18.19 7.60
C SER A 219 -3.41 -18.76 6.88
N GLU A 220 -3.75 -20.04 7.14
CA GLU A 220 -4.96 -20.66 6.59
C GLU A 220 -6.24 -20.03 7.16
N ALA A 221 -6.30 -19.85 8.49
CA ALA A 221 -7.42 -19.20 9.15
C ALA A 221 -7.56 -17.73 8.71
N TRP A 222 -6.43 -17.01 8.61
CA TRP A 222 -6.38 -15.66 8.06
C TRP A 222 -6.96 -15.60 6.65
N GLY A 223 -6.53 -16.51 5.76
CA GLY A 223 -7.03 -16.59 4.39
C GLY A 223 -8.52 -16.98 4.31
N ALA A 224 -9.02 -17.77 5.25
CA ALA A 224 -10.46 -18.08 5.34
C ALA A 224 -11.29 -16.85 5.70
N ASN A 225 -10.83 -16.03 6.65
CA ASN A 225 -11.49 -14.76 7.00
C ASN A 225 -11.52 -13.78 5.82
N VAL A 226 -10.42 -13.72 5.03
CA VAL A 226 -10.38 -12.89 3.82
C VAL A 226 -11.51 -13.28 2.85
N ARG A 227 -11.72 -14.59 2.64
CA ARG A 227 -12.81 -15.09 1.79
C ARG A 227 -14.21 -14.88 2.36
N GLY A 228 -14.32 -14.79 3.69
CA GLY A 228 -15.59 -14.62 4.42
C GLY A 228 -16.13 -13.19 4.45
N GLY A 229 -15.37 -12.19 3.96
CA GLY A 229 -15.82 -10.79 3.87
C GLY A 229 -15.44 -9.89 5.05
N ASP A 230 -14.74 -10.40 6.08
CA ASP A 230 -14.21 -9.61 7.20
C ASP A 230 -12.69 -9.33 7.06
N ALA A 231 -12.21 -9.36 5.81
CA ALA A 231 -10.79 -9.23 5.48
C ALA A 231 -10.19 -7.94 6.05
N ARG A 232 -10.90 -6.82 5.90
CA ARG A 232 -10.35 -5.50 6.22
C ARG A 232 -10.06 -5.32 7.71
N LEU A 233 -10.95 -5.82 8.57
CA LEU A 233 -10.84 -5.62 10.01
C LEU A 233 -9.60 -6.29 10.60
N GLN A 234 -9.24 -7.50 10.16
CA GLN A 234 -8.04 -8.17 10.67
C GLN A 234 -6.74 -7.45 10.26
N TYR A 235 -6.67 -6.88 9.05
CA TYR A 235 -5.54 -6.03 8.64
C TYR A 235 -5.48 -4.76 9.49
N ASP A 236 -6.60 -4.04 9.64
CA ASP A 236 -6.66 -2.82 10.46
C ASP A 236 -6.30 -3.11 11.93
N GLN A 237 -6.76 -4.23 12.48
CA GLN A 237 -6.41 -4.66 13.82
C GLN A 237 -4.92 -4.98 13.95
N ALA A 238 -4.37 -5.80 13.05
CA ALA A 238 -2.95 -6.15 13.02
C ALA A 238 -2.06 -4.90 12.91
N TRP A 239 -2.38 -4.00 11.99
CA TRP A 239 -1.72 -2.69 11.85
C TRP A 239 -1.75 -1.88 13.15
N SER A 240 -2.93 -1.76 13.78
CA SER A 240 -3.07 -0.97 15.01
C SER A 240 -2.30 -1.57 16.21
N MET A 241 -2.14 -2.89 16.24
CA MET A 241 -1.31 -3.58 17.24
C MET A 241 0.18 -3.28 17.02
N ILE A 242 0.64 -3.26 15.76
CA ILE A 242 2.01 -2.83 15.43
C ILE A 242 2.23 -1.35 15.76
N GLN A 243 1.24 -0.48 15.48
CA GLN A 243 1.28 0.93 15.90
C GLN A 243 1.42 1.08 17.42
N PHE A 244 0.66 0.30 18.20
CA PHE A 244 0.78 0.29 19.66
C PHE A 244 2.16 -0.18 20.13
N LEU A 245 2.71 -1.23 19.53
CA LEU A 245 4.05 -1.73 19.86
C LEU A 245 5.16 -0.73 19.49
N ALA A 246 4.96 0.06 18.43
CA ALA A 246 5.90 1.06 17.97
C ALA A 246 5.83 2.37 18.77
N TYR A 247 4.63 2.87 19.09
CA TYR A 247 4.44 4.23 19.62
C TYR A 247 3.61 4.32 20.90
N GLY A 248 2.98 3.22 21.33
CA GLY A 248 2.22 3.16 22.57
C GLY A 248 3.07 3.54 23.78
N ASP A 249 2.46 4.27 24.72
CA ASP A 249 3.10 4.79 25.93
C ASP A 249 4.44 5.49 25.66
N GLY A 250 4.53 6.27 24.57
CA GLY A 250 5.75 6.97 24.18
C GLY A 250 6.85 6.05 23.65
N GLY A 251 6.50 4.89 23.11
CA GLY A 251 7.43 3.90 22.56
C GLY A 251 7.96 2.90 23.59
N ALA A 252 7.33 2.79 24.77
CA ALA A 252 7.77 1.90 25.84
C ALA A 252 7.88 0.42 25.43
N TYR A 253 7.12 -0.01 24.41
CA TYR A 253 7.07 -1.39 23.94
C TYR A 253 8.10 -1.74 22.86
N GLN A 254 8.85 -0.78 22.32
CA GLN A 254 9.76 -1.00 21.19
C GLN A 254 10.83 -2.04 21.51
N ARG A 255 11.43 -1.98 22.71
CA ARG A 255 12.45 -2.93 23.15
C ARG A 255 11.89 -4.35 23.22
N ASN A 256 10.70 -4.51 23.80
CA ASN A 256 10.01 -5.79 23.90
C ASN A 256 9.64 -6.32 22.51
N PHE A 257 9.17 -5.46 21.61
CA PHE A 257 8.86 -5.87 20.25
C PHE A 257 10.10 -6.33 19.47
N ASN A 258 11.23 -5.64 19.58
CA ASN A 258 12.50 -6.08 19.00
C ASN A 258 12.95 -7.43 19.58
N GLN A 259 12.82 -7.62 20.90
CA GLN A 259 13.10 -8.91 21.54
C GLN A 259 12.18 -10.02 21.02
N TYR A 260 10.89 -9.72 20.79
CA TYR A 260 9.94 -10.65 20.21
C TYR A 260 10.36 -11.07 18.79
N LEU A 261 10.74 -10.12 17.93
CA LEU A 261 11.26 -10.41 16.58
C LEU A 261 12.54 -11.24 16.63
N GLN A 262 13.47 -10.96 17.56
CA GLN A 262 14.68 -11.75 17.76
C GLN A 262 14.36 -13.20 18.15
N LEU A 263 13.39 -13.42 19.04
CA LEU A 263 12.96 -14.74 19.46
C LEU A 263 12.30 -15.52 18.32
N LEU A 264 11.45 -14.87 17.51
CA LEU A 264 10.87 -15.46 16.30
C LEU A 264 11.95 -15.83 15.28
N ASN A 265 12.92 -14.93 15.05
CA ASN A 265 14.05 -15.18 14.15
C ASN A 265 14.92 -16.37 14.62
N ALA A 266 14.99 -16.60 15.94
CA ALA A 266 15.65 -17.76 16.55
C ALA A 266 14.80 -19.04 16.52
N GLY A 267 13.57 -19.01 15.98
CA GLY A 267 12.68 -20.17 15.87
C GLY A 267 11.87 -20.47 17.13
N VAL A 268 11.77 -19.53 18.08
CA VAL A 268 10.91 -19.67 19.25
C VAL A 268 9.44 -19.53 18.81
N PRO A 269 8.54 -20.46 19.18
CA PRO A 269 7.13 -20.35 18.82
C PRO A 269 6.50 -19.03 19.28
N SER A 270 5.69 -18.43 18.40
CA SER A 270 5.06 -17.11 18.57
C SER A 270 4.58 -16.80 20.00
N LEU A 271 3.67 -17.62 20.54
CA LEU A 271 3.08 -17.35 21.86
C LEU A 271 4.12 -17.41 23.00
N GLN A 272 5.10 -18.31 22.89
CA GLN A 272 6.21 -18.39 23.85
C GLN A 272 7.16 -17.19 23.69
N ALA A 273 7.46 -16.77 22.47
CA ALA A 273 8.28 -15.61 22.18
C ALA A 273 7.63 -14.33 22.73
N PHE A 274 6.31 -14.19 22.55
CA PHE A 274 5.53 -13.07 23.05
C PHE A 274 5.58 -13.01 24.58
N GLY A 275 5.32 -14.13 25.27
CA GLY A 275 5.36 -14.15 26.73
C GLY A 275 6.74 -13.83 27.32
N ARG A 276 7.82 -14.31 26.69
CA ARG A 276 9.20 -13.96 27.08
C ARG A 276 9.53 -12.49 26.86
N ALA A 277 9.06 -11.92 25.75
CA ALA A 277 9.34 -10.54 25.39
C ALA A 277 8.57 -9.55 26.26
N PHE A 278 7.30 -9.83 26.59
CA PHE A 278 6.43 -8.90 27.33
C PHE A 278 6.31 -9.22 28.83
N GLY A 279 7.02 -10.25 29.32
CA GLY A 279 7.19 -10.51 30.75
C GLY A 279 5.95 -11.08 31.45
N ALA A 280 5.03 -11.69 30.70
CA ALA A 280 3.82 -12.31 31.23
C ALA A 280 3.44 -13.54 30.39
N THR A 281 2.61 -14.43 30.91
CA THR A 281 2.13 -15.62 30.18
C THR A 281 0.67 -15.88 30.51
N GLY A 282 -0.06 -16.50 29.58
CA GLY A 282 -1.46 -16.89 29.81
C GLY A 282 -2.46 -15.76 29.56
N GLN A 283 -3.69 -15.94 30.05
CA GLN A 283 -4.82 -15.06 29.72
C GLN A 283 -4.66 -13.64 30.30
N GLU A 284 -4.09 -13.50 31.50
CA GLU A 284 -3.91 -12.19 32.14
C GLU A 284 -3.02 -11.25 31.31
N MET A 285 -1.97 -11.78 30.68
CA MET A 285 -1.14 -11.04 29.74
C MET A 285 -1.94 -10.54 28.54
N VAL A 286 -2.76 -11.43 27.96
CA VAL A 286 -3.58 -11.13 26.78
C VAL A 286 -4.57 -10.03 27.12
N ASP A 287 -5.26 -10.14 28.26
CA ASP A 287 -6.24 -9.15 28.70
C ASP A 287 -5.58 -7.79 28.99
N ALA A 288 -4.41 -7.79 29.63
CA ALA A 288 -3.66 -6.56 29.91
C ALA A 288 -3.18 -5.87 28.63
N PHE A 289 -2.66 -6.64 27.66
CA PHE A 289 -2.28 -6.10 26.35
C PHE A 289 -3.50 -5.56 25.62
N GLU A 290 -4.59 -6.33 25.56
CA GLU A 290 -5.81 -5.94 24.85
C GLU A 290 -6.40 -4.64 25.42
N SER A 291 -6.43 -4.50 26.73
CA SER A 291 -6.89 -3.28 27.41
C SER A 291 -6.04 -2.06 27.05
N LYS A 292 -4.71 -2.17 27.14
CA LYS A 292 -3.79 -1.08 26.80
C LYS A 292 -3.82 -0.72 25.32
N TRP A 293 -3.82 -1.72 24.45
CA TRP A 293 -3.94 -1.52 23.01
C TRP A 293 -5.24 -0.81 22.65
N LYS A 294 -6.38 -1.23 23.21
CA LYS A 294 -7.67 -0.54 22.99
C LYS A 294 -7.61 0.91 23.46
N SER A 295 -7.05 1.17 24.64
CA SER A 295 -6.90 2.53 25.16
C SER A 295 -6.04 3.39 24.23
N PHE A 296 -4.91 2.85 23.74
CA PHE A 296 -4.07 3.50 22.75
C PHE A 296 -4.83 3.82 21.46
N VAL A 297 -5.53 2.85 20.87
CA VAL A 297 -6.28 3.05 19.62
C VAL A 297 -7.40 4.09 19.78
N GLN A 298 -8.10 4.12 20.91
CA GLN A 298 -9.13 5.12 21.18
C GLN A 298 -8.55 6.54 21.37
N GLY A 299 -7.29 6.66 21.80
CA GLY A 299 -6.57 7.93 21.88
C GLY A 299 -5.84 8.34 20.60
N LEU A 300 -5.69 7.42 19.64
CA LEU A 300 -4.95 7.64 18.41
C LEU A 300 -5.69 8.60 17.48
N ARG A 301 -4.93 9.45 16.78
CA ARG A 301 -5.45 10.42 15.79
C ARG A 301 -4.84 10.13 14.42
N ALA A 302 -5.60 10.42 13.37
CA ALA A 302 -5.10 10.33 12.00
C ALA A 302 -3.90 11.27 11.80
N SER A 303 -2.90 10.83 11.03
CA SER A 303 -1.72 11.65 10.78
C SER A 303 -2.08 12.82 9.89
N SER A 304 -1.71 14.01 10.35
CA SER A 304 -1.88 15.27 9.61
C SER A 304 -1.26 15.19 8.22
N PHE A 305 -0.03 14.65 8.14
CA PHE A 305 0.75 14.57 6.91
C PHE A 305 0.11 13.66 5.85
N THR A 306 -0.21 12.42 6.22
CA THR A 306 -0.90 11.46 5.33
C THR A 306 -2.29 11.96 4.92
N SER A 307 -3.04 12.57 5.84
CA SER A 307 -4.34 13.16 5.51
C SER A 307 -4.18 14.28 4.48
N ALA A 308 -3.17 15.14 4.67
CA ALA A 308 -2.87 16.21 3.73
C ALA A 308 -2.43 15.68 2.36
N MET A 309 -1.60 14.63 2.29
CA MET A 309 -1.19 13.98 1.04
C MET A 309 -2.38 13.43 0.24
N LYS A 310 -3.34 12.79 0.92
CA LYS A 310 -4.58 12.28 0.29
C LYS A 310 -5.44 13.42 -0.23
N SER A 311 -5.67 14.44 0.60
CA SER A 311 -6.41 15.63 0.21
C SER A 311 -5.75 16.36 -0.95
N ALA A 312 -4.42 16.48 -0.97
CA ALA A 312 -3.65 17.05 -2.07
C ALA A 312 -3.84 16.27 -3.38
N SER A 313 -3.82 14.93 -3.31
CA SER A 313 -4.01 14.07 -4.47
C SER A 313 -5.43 14.20 -5.04
N PHE A 314 -6.44 14.24 -4.17
CA PHE A 314 -7.83 14.50 -4.56
C PHE A 314 -7.98 15.88 -5.21
N MET A 315 -7.44 16.92 -4.56
CA MET A 315 -7.51 18.30 -5.04
C MET A 315 -6.78 18.49 -6.37
N ALA A 316 -5.60 17.88 -6.56
CA ALA A 316 -4.85 17.94 -7.82
C ALA A 316 -5.66 17.34 -8.98
N ALA A 317 -6.24 16.15 -8.80
CA ALA A 317 -7.10 15.57 -9.81
C ALA A 317 -8.35 16.44 -10.06
N GLY A 318 -8.91 17.06 -9.02
CA GLY A 318 -9.98 18.03 -9.15
C GLY A 318 -9.59 19.25 -9.99
N VAL A 319 -8.38 19.80 -9.79
CA VAL A 319 -7.84 20.89 -10.62
C VAL A 319 -7.75 20.48 -12.09
N GLN A 320 -7.27 19.28 -12.40
CA GLN A 320 -7.25 18.76 -13.78
C GLN A 320 -8.66 18.61 -14.37
N PHE A 321 -9.60 18.09 -13.58
CA PHE A 321 -10.99 17.92 -13.99
C PHE A 321 -11.66 19.27 -14.34
N LEU A 322 -11.49 20.29 -13.49
CA LEU A 322 -12.01 21.63 -13.74
C LEU A 322 -11.33 22.29 -14.95
N ARG A 323 -10.03 22.08 -15.12
CA ARG A 323 -9.29 22.55 -16.30
C ARG A 323 -9.88 22.00 -17.60
N GLY A 324 -10.23 20.71 -17.64
CA GLY A 324 -10.92 20.09 -18.77
C GLY A 324 -12.29 20.71 -19.09
N LYS A 325 -12.85 21.49 -18.17
CA LYS A 325 -14.09 22.26 -18.32
C LYS A 325 -13.85 23.76 -18.53
N GLY A 326 -12.59 24.21 -18.63
CA GLY A 326 -12.24 25.63 -18.75
C GLY A 326 -12.38 26.42 -17.44
N ILE A 327 -12.51 25.76 -16.30
CA ILE A 327 -12.66 26.39 -14.98
C ILE A 327 -11.30 26.43 -14.28
N MET A 328 -10.90 27.62 -13.82
CA MET A 328 -9.60 27.88 -13.21
C MET A 328 -9.77 28.54 -11.83
N PRO A 329 -9.84 27.76 -10.75
CA PRO A 329 -9.98 28.32 -9.40
C PRO A 329 -8.71 29.08 -8.97
N ALA A 330 -8.87 30.17 -8.22
CA ALA A 330 -7.77 30.99 -7.70
C ALA A 330 -7.44 30.72 -6.22
N SER A 331 -8.30 30.00 -5.50
CA SER A 331 -8.16 29.67 -4.10
C SER A 331 -8.63 28.24 -3.79
N VAL A 332 -8.31 27.73 -2.60
CA VAL A 332 -8.79 26.42 -2.12
C VAL A 332 -10.32 26.41 -1.98
N ASP A 333 -10.91 27.53 -1.53
CA ASP A 333 -12.36 27.65 -1.38
C ASP A 333 -13.09 27.69 -2.72
N GLU A 334 -12.53 28.38 -3.72
CA GLU A 334 -13.05 28.35 -5.10
C GLU A 334 -12.92 26.96 -5.72
N LEU A 335 -11.78 26.28 -5.50
CA LEU A 335 -11.59 24.90 -5.94
C LEU A 335 -12.66 23.99 -5.32
N ARG A 336 -12.86 24.08 -4.00
CA ARG A 336 -13.90 23.32 -3.29
C ARG A 336 -15.27 23.56 -3.87
N THR A 337 -15.65 24.83 -4.00
CA THR A 337 -16.98 25.22 -4.48
C THR A 337 -17.23 24.66 -5.88
N ALA A 338 -16.28 24.87 -6.80
CA ALA A 338 -16.40 24.37 -8.16
C ALA A 338 -16.46 22.84 -8.23
N LEU A 339 -15.67 22.11 -7.44
CA LEU A 339 -15.72 20.64 -7.41
C LEU A 339 -17.05 20.11 -6.86
N VAL A 340 -17.59 20.76 -5.83
CA VAL A 340 -18.91 20.40 -5.28
C VAL A 340 -20.02 20.65 -6.29
N GLU A 341 -20.04 21.82 -6.94
CA GLU A 341 -21.03 22.19 -7.96
C GLU A 341 -21.03 21.22 -9.15
N HIS A 342 -19.84 20.73 -9.53
CA HIS A 342 -19.68 19.80 -10.66
C HIS A 342 -19.75 18.33 -10.25
N GLY A 343 -20.08 18.03 -8.99
CA GLY A 343 -20.24 16.67 -8.49
C GLY A 343 -18.98 15.81 -8.63
N PHE A 344 -17.79 16.40 -8.47
CA PHE A 344 -16.54 15.67 -8.62
C PHE A 344 -16.40 14.60 -7.52
N GLU A 345 -16.17 13.37 -7.96
CA GLU A 345 -15.90 12.22 -7.10
C GLU A 345 -14.73 11.39 -7.65
N GLN A 346 -13.99 10.77 -6.74
CA GLN A 346 -12.96 9.79 -7.07
C GLN A 346 -13.36 8.44 -6.50
N ARG A 347 -13.19 7.38 -7.31
CA ARG A 347 -13.41 6.00 -6.86
C ARG A 347 -12.07 5.37 -6.57
N VAL A 348 -11.89 4.93 -5.32
CA VAL A 348 -10.69 4.24 -4.85
C VAL A 348 -11.07 2.81 -4.54
N ARG A 349 -10.46 1.84 -5.22
CA ARG A 349 -10.58 0.43 -4.86
C ARG A 349 -9.52 0.10 -3.81
N THR A 350 -9.78 -0.83 -2.92
CA THR A 350 -8.81 -1.37 -1.96
C THR A 350 -9.06 -2.87 -1.79
N HIS A 351 -8.20 -3.59 -1.06
CA HIS A 351 -8.38 -5.02 -0.74
C HIS A 351 -9.73 -5.30 -0.03
N GLY A 352 -10.36 -4.28 0.57
CA GLY A 352 -11.64 -4.38 1.29
C GLY A 352 -12.87 -3.80 0.58
N GLY A 353 -12.77 -3.31 -0.66
CA GLY A 353 -13.93 -2.77 -1.40
C GLY A 353 -13.64 -1.52 -2.25
N GLU A 354 -14.69 -0.96 -2.88
CA GLU A 354 -14.65 0.31 -3.61
C GLU A 354 -15.25 1.43 -2.75
N PHE A 355 -14.50 2.51 -2.57
CA PHE A 355 -14.89 3.68 -1.82
C PHE A 355 -14.99 4.89 -2.75
N VAL A 356 -15.96 5.76 -2.49
CA VAL A 356 -16.15 6.99 -3.25
C VAL A 356 -15.77 8.17 -2.37
N ILE A 357 -14.74 8.90 -2.79
CA ILE A 357 -14.32 10.17 -2.19
C ILE A 357 -15.05 11.28 -2.94
N LYS A 358 -15.82 12.10 -2.22
CA LYS A 358 -16.64 13.16 -2.82
C LYS A 358 -16.14 14.52 -2.38
N ALA A 359 -16.21 15.51 -3.26
CA ALA A 359 -15.84 16.89 -2.92
C ALA A 359 -16.66 17.47 -1.75
N THR A 360 -17.82 16.87 -1.43
CA THR A 360 -18.64 17.24 -0.26
C THR A 360 -18.08 16.76 1.08
N ASP A 361 -17.11 15.84 1.09
CA ASP A 361 -16.47 15.38 2.32
C ASP A 361 -15.63 16.50 2.94
N GLN A 362 -16.02 16.94 4.13
CA GLN A 362 -15.36 18.04 4.84
C GLN A 362 -13.92 17.69 5.25
N ALA A 363 -13.61 16.41 5.47
CA ALA A 363 -12.28 15.97 5.90
C ALA A 363 -11.21 16.19 4.81
N LEU A 364 -11.60 16.32 3.54
CA LEU A 364 -10.67 16.63 2.45
C LEU A 364 -10.15 18.08 2.50
N TRP A 365 -10.91 18.97 3.14
CA TRP A 365 -10.67 20.41 3.10
C TRP A 365 -10.01 20.94 4.37
N SER A 366 -9.79 20.09 5.36
CA SER A 366 -9.07 20.40 6.61
C SER A 366 -7.89 19.45 6.80
N ILE A 367 -6.93 19.88 7.64
CA ILE A 367 -5.79 19.05 8.03
C ILE A 367 -6.04 18.68 9.51
N PRO A 368 -6.16 17.38 9.86
CA PRO A 368 -6.37 17.00 11.25
C PRO A 368 -5.14 17.33 12.08
N GLU A 369 -5.35 17.65 13.35
CA GLU A 369 -4.27 17.82 14.30
C GLU A 369 -3.74 16.47 14.80
N ASP A 370 -2.42 16.42 14.99
CA ASP A 370 -1.72 15.31 15.64
C ASP A 370 -0.65 15.85 16.61
N PRO A 371 0.09 15.01 17.34
CA PRO A 371 1.09 15.49 18.29
C PRO A 371 2.19 16.38 17.68
N GLN A 372 2.45 16.29 16.38
CA GLN A 372 3.50 17.06 15.68
C GLN A 372 2.93 18.31 15.00
N THR A 373 1.68 18.25 14.53
CA THR A 373 1.04 19.31 13.74
C THR A 373 -0.12 19.94 14.48
N LYS A 374 -0.07 21.27 14.64
CA LYS A 374 -1.14 22.11 15.18
C LYS A 374 -1.46 23.24 14.21
N ASP A 375 -2.74 23.59 14.07
CA ASP A 375 -3.22 24.72 13.27
C ASP A 375 -2.73 24.73 11.80
N ALA A 376 -2.48 23.56 11.22
CA ALA A 376 -2.06 23.47 9.82
C ALA A 376 -3.19 23.82 8.86
N ALA A 377 -2.87 24.55 7.80
CA ALA A 377 -3.86 25.06 6.86
C ALA A 377 -3.41 24.93 5.40
N TRP A 378 -4.39 24.83 4.50
CA TRP A 378 -4.15 24.91 3.07
C TRP A 378 -3.94 26.36 2.62
N ALA A 379 -3.06 26.55 1.65
CA ALA A 379 -2.90 27.78 0.90
C ALA A 379 -2.75 27.44 -0.58
N ALA A 380 -3.17 28.36 -1.44
CA ALA A 380 -3.03 28.24 -2.88
C ALA A 380 -2.29 29.44 -3.47
N SER A 381 -1.65 29.23 -4.61
CA SER A 381 -1.03 30.30 -5.38
C SER A 381 -1.13 30.05 -6.87
N LYS A 382 -1.06 31.12 -7.67
CA LYS A 382 -0.98 30.98 -9.14
C LYS A 382 0.20 30.08 -9.52
N GLY A 383 -0.07 29.11 -10.39
CA GLY A 383 0.91 28.13 -10.85
C GLY A 383 2.18 28.80 -11.41
N LYS A 384 3.34 28.46 -10.84
CA LYS A 384 4.65 28.91 -11.35
C LYS A 384 5.28 27.81 -12.19
N ALA A 385 4.65 27.45 -13.30
CA ALA A 385 5.14 26.34 -14.13
C ALA A 385 6.55 26.60 -14.69
N LYS A 386 7.43 25.59 -14.57
CA LYS A 386 8.66 25.52 -15.35
C LYS A 386 8.32 24.98 -16.74
N LYS A 387 8.12 25.87 -17.73
CA LYS A 387 7.89 25.46 -19.13
C LYS A 387 9.07 24.62 -19.64
N ARG A 388 8.80 23.40 -20.11
CA ARG A 388 9.83 22.55 -20.71
C ARG A 388 10.22 23.12 -22.07
N LYS A 389 11.51 23.02 -22.46
CA LYS A 389 11.90 23.30 -23.86
C LYS A 389 11.24 22.25 -24.75
N LYS A 390 10.35 22.72 -25.62
CA LYS A 390 9.65 21.92 -26.63
C LYS A 390 10.64 21.11 -27.47
N PRO A 391 10.38 19.81 -27.74
CA PRO A 391 11.16 19.03 -28.70
C PRO A 391 11.15 19.71 -30.08
N LYS A 392 12.30 19.73 -30.76
CA LYS A 392 12.43 20.34 -32.09
C LYS A 392 11.47 19.63 -33.06
N GLY A 393 10.46 20.35 -33.58
CA GLY A 393 9.48 19.82 -34.53
C GLY A 393 8.13 19.38 -33.94
N ALA A 394 7.90 19.50 -32.62
CA ALA A 394 6.57 19.26 -32.05
C ALA A 394 5.57 20.36 -32.47
N GLN A 395 4.27 20.06 -32.47
CA GLN A 395 3.20 21.05 -32.67
C GLN A 395 3.11 22.00 -31.46
N ASP A 396 2.72 23.26 -31.64
CA ASP A 396 2.60 24.21 -30.51
C ASP A 396 1.62 23.65 -29.46
N TRP A 397 2.12 23.50 -28.23
CA TRP A 397 1.29 23.08 -27.10
C TRP A 397 0.37 24.25 -26.73
N ASP A 398 -0.90 23.98 -26.47
CA ASP A 398 -1.78 24.95 -25.82
C ASP A 398 -1.36 25.11 -24.35
N ASP A 399 -0.41 26.01 -24.14
CA ASP A 399 0.23 26.36 -22.86
C ASP A 399 -0.71 27.13 -21.92
N GLY A 400 -2.04 26.94 -22.00
CA GLY A 400 -3.02 27.61 -21.14
C GLY A 400 -2.56 27.72 -19.67
N PRO A 401 -3.06 28.70 -18.91
CA PRO A 401 -2.45 29.13 -17.65
C PRO A 401 -2.12 27.96 -16.73
N ALA A 402 -0.97 28.02 -16.06
CA ALA A 402 -0.52 26.95 -15.17
C ALA A 402 -1.60 26.62 -14.13
N PRO A 403 -1.82 25.33 -13.80
CA PRO A 403 -2.83 24.96 -12.82
C PRO A 403 -2.52 25.53 -11.42
N LEU A 404 -3.52 25.53 -10.54
CA LEU A 404 -3.41 26.07 -9.18
C LEU A 404 -2.35 25.29 -8.37
N ASP A 405 -1.31 25.98 -7.88
CA ASP A 405 -0.36 25.37 -6.94
C ASP A 405 -1.02 25.31 -5.55
N LEU A 406 -0.87 24.18 -4.87
CA LEU A 406 -1.39 23.97 -3.51
C LEU A 406 -0.22 23.81 -2.55
N ARG A 407 -0.34 24.32 -1.34
CA ARG A 407 0.62 24.04 -0.26
C ARG A 407 -0.07 23.95 1.08
N THR A 408 0.56 23.25 2.01
CA THR A 408 0.20 23.36 3.43
C THR A 408 1.08 24.39 4.11
N LYS A 409 0.57 25.00 5.19
CA LYS A 409 1.34 25.81 6.14
C LYS A 409 1.29 25.16 7.51
N GLY A 410 2.41 25.06 8.20
CA GLY A 410 2.49 24.52 9.56
C GLY A 410 2.37 22.99 9.69
N LEU A 411 2.31 22.27 8.56
CA LEU A 411 2.30 20.80 8.54
C LEU A 411 3.69 20.25 8.93
N ARG A 412 3.72 19.19 9.74
CA ARG A 412 4.93 18.45 10.13
C ARG A 412 4.88 17.00 9.63
N PRO A 413 6.03 16.33 9.41
CA PRO A 413 7.41 16.84 9.59
C PRO A 413 7.82 17.89 8.54
N ASN A 414 7.17 17.88 7.37
CA ASN A 414 7.43 18.81 6.27
C ASN A 414 6.13 19.47 5.83
N GLU A 415 6.23 20.68 5.27
CA GLU A 415 5.12 21.25 4.51
C GLU A 415 5.00 20.54 3.17
N LEU A 416 3.78 20.27 2.72
CA LEU A 416 3.51 19.73 1.40
C LEU A 416 3.37 20.87 0.38
N LEU A 417 3.99 20.69 -0.78
CA LEU A 417 3.82 21.54 -1.96
C LEU A 417 3.38 20.67 -3.15
N VAL A 418 2.30 21.09 -3.81
CA VAL A 418 1.84 20.54 -5.08
C VAL A 418 2.08 21.57 -6.17
N THR A 419 2.97 21.23 -7.10
CA THR A 419 3.23 22.02 -8.31
C THR A 419 2.93 21.21 -9.55
N TRP A 420 3.12 21.80 -10.73
CA TRP A 420 2.74 21.19 -12.00
C TRP A 420 3.89 21.18 -13.00
N THR A 421 4.01 20.09 -13.73
CA THR A 421 4.97 19.93 -14.84
C THR A 421 4.26 19.36 -16.06
N GLN A 422 4.72 19.67 -17.27
CA GLN A 422 4.18 19.06 -18.49
C GLN A 422 4.97 17.80 -18.85
N ASP A 423 4.25 16.72 -19.17
CA ASP A 423 4.85 15.50 -19.71
C ASP A 423 5.21 15.63 -21.21
N GLU A 424 5.65 14.53 -21.82
CA GLU A 424 6.07 14.51 -23.24
C GLU A 424 4.92 14.76 -24.22
N ARG A 425 3.67 14.64 -23.76
CA ARG A 425 2.43 14.91 -24.49
C ARG A 425 1.86 16.28 -24.15
N GLY A 426 2.59 17.12 -23.41
CA GLY A 426 2.16 18.46 -23.01
C GLY A 426 1.09 18.47 -21.92
N GLU A 427 0.73 17.30 -21.37
CA GLU A 427 -0.28 17.17 -20.32
C GLU A 427 0.30 17.57 -18.96
N TRP A 428 -0.47 18.32 -18.19
CA TRP A 428 -0.06 18.77 -16.86
C TRP A 428 -0.15 17.62 -15.86
N GLN A 429 0.99 17.26 -15.27
CA GLN A 429 1.11 16.28 -14.22
C GLN A 429 1.44 16.97 -12.89
N PRO A 430 0.73 16.63 -11.79
CA PRO A 430 1.06 17.15 -10.48
C PRO A 430 2.37 16.58 -9.98
N ARG A 431 3.11 17.39 -9.24
CA ARG A 431 4.36 17.05 -8.55
C ARG A 431 4.18 17.39 -7.07
N PHE A 432 4.44 16.40 -6.22
CA PHE A 432 4.35 16.52 -4.78
C PHE A 432 5.76 16.61 -4.20
N ASP A 433 6.04 17.69 -3.48
CA ASP A 433 7.34 17.94 -2.86
C ASP A 433 7.15 18.16 -1.34
N ALA A 434 8.09 17.64 -0.55
CA ALA A 434 8.16 17.91 0.89
C ALA A 434 9.11 19.09 1.15
N LEU A 435 8.55 20.23 1.53
CA LEU A 435 9.32 21.40 1.94
C LEU A 435 9.73 21.24 3.39
N LYS A 436 11.05 21.14 3.62
CA LYS A 436 11.60 21.24 4.97
C LYS A 436 11.18 22.59 5.57
N PRO A 437 10.68 22.59 6.81
CA PRO A 437 10.06 23.76 7.40
C PRO A 437 11.02 24.91 7.73
#